data_AF-A0AAW6NDT1-F1
#
_entry.id   AF-A0AAW6NDT1-F1
#
_cell.length_a   1.000
_cell.length_b   1.000
_cell.length_c   1.000
_cell.angle_alpha   90.00
_cell.angle_beta   90.00
_cell.angle_gamma   90.00
#
_symmetry.space_group_name_H-M   'P 1'
#
loop_
_entity.id
_entity.type
_entity.pdbx_description
1 polymer ?
#
loop_
_entity_poly.entity_id
_entity_poly.type
_entity_poly.pdbx_seq_one_letter_code
_entity_poly.pdbx_strand_id
1 'polypeptide(L)'
;MNAMTGFGPVVWAADIAAYPDAIRALMGPMAQVELEADDFACLTGEAKAITPDSQDKLDEALADFQSTGAFLRLGLCSFKLGPGRLLPIYTGTQAALTLAQRNARVQTVARAMVSAKKKRLLYLRPHLNIPRWSEFRVFIKNRSVIGVSQYHCDQRYLQIHHYAAQIENTIQVLLQHLLPALHVDNTVVDLSIDPEQKTALLLELNPFVRRTGSGLFWWTKPGDFDGRMRFL
;
A
#
# COMPACT_ATOMS: atom_id res chain seq x y z
N MET A 1 -7.28 -30.59 8.08
CA MET A 1 -7.70 -29.17 8.05
C MET A 1 -6.62 -28.35 8.76
N ASN A 2 -5.65 -27.81 8.02
CA ASN A 2 -4.62 -26.95 8.61
C ASN A 2 -5.12 -25.51 8.59
N ALA A 3 -5.58 -25.01 9.73
CA ALA A 3 -5.79 -23.60 9.92
C ALA A 3 -4.39 -22.94 9.92
N MET A 4 -3.96 -22.38 8.79
CA MET A 4 -2.84 -21.45 8.77
C MET A 4 -3.30 -20.14 9.44
N THR A 5 -3.36 -20.14 10.76
CA THR A 5 -3.71 -18.97 11.57
C THR A 5 -2.47 -18.11 11.75
N GLY A 6 -2.32 -17.12 10.87
CA GLY A 6 -1.36 -16.03 11.07
C GLY A 6 -0.62 -15.63 9.80
N PHE A 7 -0.34 -14.34 9.67
CA PHE A 7 0.63 -13.83 8.71
C PHE A 7 2.04 -14.25 9.15
N GLY A 8 2.82 -14.82 8.23
CA GLY A 8 4.20 -15.21 8.48
C GLY A 8 5.18 -14.02 8.46
N PRO A 9 6.46 -14.22 8.82
CA PRO A 9 7.47 -13.17 8.88
C PRO A 9 7.60 -12.37 7.57
N VAL A 10 7.52 -13.04 6.43
CA VAL A 10 7.59 -12.42 5.09
C VAL A 10 6.47 -11.40 4.87
N VAL A 11 5.27 -11.67 5.38
CA VAL A 11 4.12 -10.75 5.27
C VAL A 11 4.31 -9.57 6.22
N TRP A 12 4.74 -9.81 7.47
CA TRP A 12 4.97 -8.73 8.42
C TRP A 12 6.14 -7.82 8.05
N ALA A 13 7.10 -8.31 7.26
CA ALA A 13 8.15 -7.46 6.72
C ALA A 13 7.61 -6.45 5.70
N ALA A 14 6.45 -6.69 5.10
CA ALA A 14 5.76 -5.74 4.22
C ALA A 14 4.88 -4.72 4.97
N ASP A 15 4.76 -4.85 6.30
CA ASP A 15 4.03 -3.89 7.13
C ASP A 15 4.79 -2.56 7.19
N ILE A 16 4.10 -1.43 6.99
CA ILE A 16 4.70 -0.09 7.10
C ILE A 16 5.45 0.09 8.42
N ALA A 17 4.96 -0.49 9.52
CA ALA A 17 5.62 -0.42 10.82
C ALA A 17 7.07 -0.97 10.78
N ALA A 18 7.37 -1.89 9.86
CA ALA A 18 8.69 -2.48 9.67
C ALA A 18 9.59 -1.69 8.71
N TYR A 19 9.07 -0.66 8.03
CA TYR A 19 9.86 0.07 7.02
C TYR A 19 10.90 0.97 7.69
N PRO A 20 12.16 0.91 7.26
CA PRO A 20 13.18 1.91 7.57
C PRO A 20 12.75 3.32 7.15
N ASP A 21 13.27 4.34 7.82
CA ASP A 21 12.96 5.75 7.53
C ASP A 21 13.27 6.13 6.08
N ALA A 22 14.36 5.59 5.52
CA ALA A 22 14.72 5.78 4.13
C ALA A 22 13.64 5.29 3.14
N ILE A 23 12.92 4.21 3.46
CA ILE A 23 11.78 3.74 2.65
C ILE A 23 10.59 4.66 2.85
N ARG A 24 10.28 5.04 4.10
CA ARG A 24 9.15 5.93 4.43
C ARG A 24 9.28 7.28 3.73
N ALA A 25 10.50 7.83 3.62
CA ALA A 25 10.77 9.06 2.89
C ALA A 25 10.37 8.99 1.40
N LEU A 26 10.38 7.80 0.78
CA LEU A 26 9.95 7.61 -0.61
C LEU A 26 8.42 7.51 -0.77
N MET A 27 7.66 7.37 0.32
CA MET A 27 6.21 7.21 0.30
C MET A 27 5.44 8.54 0.33
N GLY A 28 6.13 9.66 0.47
CA GLY A 28 5.52 10.97 0.68
C GLY A 28 4.92 11.14 2.08
N PRO A 29 4.15 12.22 2.31
CA PRO A 29 3.58 12.55 3.62
C PRO A 29 2.71 11.42 4.19
N MET A 30 2.83 11.18 5.50
CA MET A 30 2.07 10.17 6.21
C MET A 30 1.95 10.55 7.70
N ALA A 31 0.73 10.59 8.21
CA ALA A 31 0.47 10.66 9.65
C ALA A 31 0.17 9.27 10.21
N GLN A 32 0.36 9.10 11.52
CA GLN A 32 0.13 7.85 12.23
C GLN A 32 -0.68 8.12 13.49
N VAL A 33 -1.73 7.33 13.70
CA VAL A 33 -2.54 7.35 14.92
C VAL A 33 -2.57 5.93 15.48
N GLU A 34 -2.26 5.76 16.77
CA GLU A 34 -2.45 4.49 17.46
C GLU A 34 -3.87 4.45 18.05
N LEU A 35 -4.64 3.43 17.65
CA LEU A 35 -6.00 3.23 18.16
C LEU A 35 -5.98 2.43 19.47
N GLU A 36 -6.87 2.81 20.39
CA GLU A 36 -7.12 2.05 21.61
C GLU A 36 -7.70 0.66 21.29
N ALA A 37 -7.68 -0.23 22.28
CA ALA A 37 -8.14 -1.62 22.10
C ALA A 37 -9.58 -1.71 21.59
N ASP A 38 -10.46 -0.94 22.22
CA ASP A 38 -11.90 -0.98 21.96
C ASP A 38 -12.22 -0.37 20.59
N ASP A 39 -11.55 0.72 20.22
CA ASP A 39 -11.69 1.34 18.90
C ASP A 39 -11.16 0.43 17.79
N PHE A 40 -10.02 -0.23 18.00
CA PHE A 40 -9.47 -1.17 17.03
C PHE A 40 -10.35 -2.41 16.83
N ALA A 41 -11.12 -2.81 17.84
CA ALA A 41 -12.08 -3.92 17.73
C ALA A 41 -13.25 -3.61 16.77
N CYS A 42 -13.45 -2.34 16.36
CA CYS A 42 -14.32 -2.02 15.22
C CYS A 42 -13.84 -2.71 13.94
N LEU A 43 -12.51 -2.79 13.77
CA LEU A 43 -11.88 -3.34 12.59
C LEU A 43 -11.91 -4.87 12.58
N THR A 44 -12.04 -5.54 13.73
CA THR A 44 -12.18 -7.00 13.80
C THR A 44 -13.61 -7.48 13.58
N GLY A 45 -14.57 -6.55 13.59
CA GLY A 45 -16.00 -6.80 13.50
C GLY A 45 -16.67 -7.10 14.84
N GLU A 46 -16.00 -6.78 15.96
CA GLU A 46 -16.43 -7.13 17.32
C GLU A 46 -17.06 -5.96 18.09
N ALA A 47 -16.70 -4.70 17.79
CA ALA A 47 -17.10 -3.53 18.59
C ALA A 47 -18.11 -2.55 17.94
N LYS A 48 -18.65 -1.68 18.79
CA LYS A 48 -19.44 -0.47 18.49
C LYS A 48 -18.52 0.71 18.10
N ALA A 49 -19.13 1.77 17.57
CA ALA A 49 -18.53 2.98 16.99
C ALA A 49 -17.26 3.51 17.68
N ILE A 50 -16.38 4.13 16.88
CA ILE A 50 -15.15 4.81 17.32
C ILE A 50 -15.47 5.92 18.32
N THR A 51 -14.72 5.98 19.42
CA THR A 51 -14.87 6.96 20.49
C THR A 51 -14.63 8.40 20.04
N PRO A 52 -15.21 9.41 20.71
CA PRO A 52 -14.91 10.82 20.47
C PRO A 52 -13.40 11.13 20.59
N ASP A 53 -12.72 10.62 21.62
CA ASP A 53 -11.28 10.84 21.81
C ASP A 53 -10.45 10.35 20.62
N SER A 54 -10.80 9.18 20.05
CA SER A 54 -10.16 8.70 18.82
C SER A 54 -10.53 9.52 17.60
N GLN A 55 -11.74 10.09 17.53
CA GLN A 55 -12.13 11.02 16.47
C GLN A 55 -11.31 12.31 16.54
N ASP A 56 -11.11 12.88 17.73
CA ASP A 56 -10.31 14.10 17.94
C ASP A 56 -8.84 13.88 17.54
N LYS A 57 -8.24 12.73 17.91
CA LYS A 57 -6.89 12.33 17.45
C LYS A 57 -6.81 12.21 15.92
N LEU A 58 -7.88 11.74 15.29
CA LEU A 58 -7.96 11.63 13.83
C LEU A 58 -8.12 13.01 13.18
N ASP A 59 -8.90 13.92 13.76
CA ASP A 59 -9.02 15.30 13.31
C ASP A 59 -7.68 16.03 13.36
N GLU A 60 -6.93 15.87 14.46
CA GLU A 60 -5.56 16.42 14.58
C GLU A 60 -4.65 15.88 13.47
N ALA A 61 -4.63 14.56 13.24
CA ALA A 61 -3.83 13.95 12.19
C ALA A 61 -4.29 14.32 10.76
N LEU A 62 -5.56 14.70 10.58
CA LEU A 62 -6.12 15.13 9.30
C LEU A 62 -5.88 16.61 9.00
N ALA A 63 -5.45 17.41 9.97
CA ALA A 63 -5.14 18.82 9.78
C ALA A 63 -4.09 19.05 8.68
N ASP A 64 -3.10 18.15 8.58
CA ASP A 64 -2.04 18.21 7.56
C ASP A 64 -2.52 17.88 6.12
N PHE A 65 -3.73 17.32 5.99
CA PHE A 65 -4.27 16.83 4.72
C PHE A 65 -5.52 17.58 4.25
N GLN A 66 -5.86 18.74 4.84
CA GLN A 66 -7.11 19.45 4.53
C GLN A 66 -7.26 19.81 3.03
N SER A 67 -6.18 20.06 2.31
CA SER A 67 -6.22 20.40 0.88
C SER A 67 -6.47 19.20 -0.03
N THR A 68 -6.00 18.01 0.34
CA THR A 68 -6.12 16.79 -0.48
C THR A 68 -7.19 15.83 0.04
N GLY A 69 -7.56 15.95 1.30
CA GLY A 69 -8.09 14.85 2.10
C GLY A 69 -7.03 13.77 2.33
N ALA A 70 -7.36 12.79 3.16
CA ALA A 70 -6.54 11.59 3.35
C ALA A 70 -7.31 10.33 2.98
N PHE A 71 -6.59 9.21 2.87
CA PHE A 71 -7.19 7.89 2.95
C PHE A 71 -6.57 7.10 4.11
N LEU A 72 -7.35 6.18 4.66
CA LEU A 72 -6.93 5.33 5.77
C LEU A 72 -6.30 4.02 5.28
N ARG A 73 -5.29 3.55 6.01
CA ARG A 73 -4.72 2.20 5.85
C ARG A 73 -4.21 1.62 7.15
N LEU A 74 -4.24 0.29 7.24
CA LEU A 74 -3.35 -0.46 8.11
C LEU A 74 -2.00 -0.65 7.39
N GLY A 75 -0.99 -1.12 8.11
CA GLY A 75 0.34 -1.35 7.54
C GLY A 75 0.34 -2.22 6.28
N LEU A 76 -0.58 -3.18 6.18
CA LEU A 76 -0.66 -4.17 5.08
C LEU A 76 -1.85 -3.98 4.11
N CYS A 77 -2.73 -3.00 4.35
CA CYS A 77 -3.86 -2.76 3.46
C CYS A 77 -4.52 -1.39 3.62
N SER A 78 -4.90 -0.78 2.49
CA SER A 78 -5.77 0.40 2.46
C SER A 78 -7.25 0.07 2.64
N PHE A 79 -8.02 1.01 3.19
CA PHE A 79 -9.47 0.94 3.37
C PHE A 79 -10.18 1.26 2.05
N LYS A 80 -10.05 0.36 1.06
CA LYS A 80 -10.76 0.51 -0.22
C LYS A 80 -12.24 0.17 -0.04
N LEU A 81 -13.13 1.05 -0.50
CA LEU A 81 -14.57 0.85 -0.55
C LEU A 81 -14.97 0.28 -1.92
N GLY A 82 -15.83 -0.75 -1.93
CA GLY A 82 -16.31 -1.38 -3.15
C GLY A 82 -15.17 -1.87 -4.07
N PRO A 83 -15.27 -1.69 -5.42
CA PRO A 83 -14.28 -2.15 -6.40
C PRO A 83 -12.98 -1.31 -6.41
N GLY A 84 -12.42 -1.04 -5.23
CA GLY A 84 -11.11 -0.42 -5.09
C GLY A 84 -11.11 1.09 -4.88
N ARG A 85 -12.25 1.73 -4.64
CA ARG A 85 -12.35 3.19 -4.50
C ARG A 85 -11.83 3.64 -3.13
N LEU A 86 -10.88 4.57 -3.11
CA LEU A 86 -10.55 5.35 -1.92
C LEU A 86 -11.40 6.62 -1.97
N LEU A 87 -12.00 6.99 -0.84
CA LEU A 87 -12.67 8.27 -0.70
C LEU A 87 -11.77 9.17 0.15
N PRO A 88 -11.60 10.44 -0.22
CA PRO A 88 -10.91 11.39 0.64
C PRO A 88 -11.74 11.60 1.90
N ILE A 89 -11.07 11.53 3.05
CA ILE A 89 -11.61 11.88 4.36
C ILE A 89 -10.92 13.16 4.85
N TYR A 90 -11.69 13.99 5.53
CA TYR A 90 -11.28 15.33 5.98
C TYR A 90 -11.49 15.53 7.48
N THR A 91 -12.32 14.68 8.11
CA THR A 91 -12.64 14.78 9.54
C THR A 91 -12.59 13.43 10.25
N GLY A 92 -12.42 13.47 11.57
CA GLY A 92 -12.47 12.35 12.49
C GLY A 92 -13.79 11.60 12.40
N THR A 93 -14.90 12.31 12.23
CA THR A 93 -16.22 11.70 11.98
C THR A 93 -16.25 10.88 10.68
N GLN A 94 -15.70 11.40 9.58
CA GLN A 94 -15.62 10.66 8.32
C GLN A 94 -14.67 9.45 8.43
N ALA A 95 -13.58 9.61 9.16
CA ALA A 95 -12.66 8.53 9.46
C ALA A 95 -13.35 7.43 10.28
N ALA A 96 -14.07 7.78 11.35
CA ALA A 96 -14.84 6.86 12.18
C ALA A 96 -15.89 6.09 11.39
N LEU A 97 -16.64 6.76 10.53
CA LEU A 97 -17.59 6.12 9.62
C LEU A 97 -16.89 5.14 8.67
N THR A 98 -15.70 5.48 8.18
CA THR A 98 -14.89 4.60 7.33
C THR A 98 -14.38 3.36 8.09
N LEU A 99 -13.89 3.55 9.32
CA LEU A 99 -13.42 2.47 10.20
C LEU A 99 -14.56 1.50 10.58
N ALA A 100 -15.79 2.01 10.73
CA ALA A 100 -16.97 1.22 11.05
C ALA A 100 -17.49 0.38 9.86
N GLN A 101 -17.05 0.66 8.63
CA GLN A 101 -17.50 -0.10 7.46
C GLN A 101 -16.87 -1.50 7.43
N ARG A 102 -17.70 -2.50 7.10
CA ARG A 102 -17.22 -3.88 6.94
C ARG A 102 -16.32 -3.98 5.73
N ASN A 103 -15.05 -4.29 5.97
CA ASN A 103 -14.06 -4.56 4.93
C ASN A 103 -13.30 -5.85 5.26
N ALA A 104 -13.54 -6.91 4.48
CA ALA A 104 -12.99 -8.24 4.75
C ALA A 104 -11.45 -8.26 4.74
N ARG A 105 -10.81 -7.44 3.88
CA ARG A 105 -9.34 -7.33 3.83
C ARG A 105 -8.82 -6.69 5.11
N VAL A 106 -9.42 -5.56 5.51
CA VAL A 106 -9.06 -4.88 6.77
C VAL A 106 -9.30 -5.80 7.97
N GLN A 107 -10.45 -6.47 8.06
CA GLN A 107 -10.77 -7.41 9.13
C GLN A 107 -9.76 -8.55 9.25
N THR A 108 -9.33 -9.10 8.11
CA THR A 108 -8.30 -10.15 8.09
C THR A 108 -6.98 -9.63 8.66
N VAL A 109 -6.55 -8.43 8.25
CA VAL A 109 -5.32 -7.80 8.75
C VAL A 109 -5.44 -7.43 10.23
N ALA A 110 -6.55 -6.82 10.65
CA ALA A 110 -6.78 -6.42 12.04
C ALA A 110 -6.75 -7.62 12.99
N ARG A 111 -7.43 -8.73 12.65
CA ARG A 111 -7.37 -9.98 13.44
C ARG A 111 -5.96 -10.55 13.49
N ALA A 112 -5.22 -10.51 12.38
CA ALA A 112 -3.82 -10.94 12.36
C ALA A 112 -2.93 -10.05 13.24
N MET A 113 -3.16 -8.74 13.26
CA MET A 113 -2.45 -7.79 14.12
C MET A 113 -2.71 -8.08 15.61
N VAL A 114 -3.98 -8.31 16.00
CA VAL A 114 -4.34 -8.70 17.37
C VAL A 114 -3.66 -10.00 17.77
N SER A 115 -3.78 -11.04 16.93
CA SER A 115 -3.17 -12.34 17.19
C SER A 115 -1.64 -12.28 17.32
N ALA A 116 -0.99 -11.43 16.52
CA ALA A 116 0.46 -11.24 16.53
C ALA A 116 0.93 -10.16 17.52
N LYS A 117 0.03 -9.62 18.36
CA LYS A 117 0.30 -8.55 19.33
C LYS A 117 1.02 -7.34 18.72
N LYS A 118 0.62 -6.98 17.49
CA LYS A 118 1.15 -5.80 16.80
C LYS A 118 0.53 -4.52 17.35
N LYS A 119 1.26 -3.41 17.25
CA LYS A 119 0.73 -2.07 17.53
C LYS A 119 -0.47 -1.78 16.62
N ARG A 120 -1.46 -1.07 17.15
CA ARG A 120 -2.74 -0.79 16.47
C ARG A 120 -2.65 0.49 15.66
N LEU A 121 -1.67 0.54 14.78
CA LEU A 121 -1.34 1.74 14.01
C LEU A 121 -2.27 1.87 12.80
N LEU A 122 -2.90 3.03 12.72
CA LEU A 122 -3.59 3.55 11.55
C LEU A 122 -2.69 4.57 10.87
N TYR A 123 -2.58 4.48 9.55
CA TYR A 123 -1.84 5.44 8.75
C TYR A 123 -2.80 6.25 7.90
N LEU A 124 -2.57 7.57 7.88
CA LEU A 124 -3.27 8.53 7.05
C LEU A 124 -2.28 9.05 6.01
N ARG A 125 -2.67 8.97 4.74
CA ARG A 125 -1.86 9.44 3.61
C ARG A 125 -2.69 10.33 2.71
N PRO A 126 -2.10 11.32 2.03
CA PRO A 126 -2.82 12.23 1.18
C PRO A 126 -3.59 11.47 0.10
N HIS A 127 -4.84 11.85 -0.13
CA HIS A 127 -5.65 11.29 -1.20
C HIS A 127 -5.27 11.96 -2.53
N LEU A 128 -4.33 11.34 -3.23
CA LEU A 128 -3.84 11.82 -4.53
C LEU A 128 -4.70 11.28 -5.67
N ASN A 129 -4.97 12.12 -6.67
CA ASN A 129 -5.58 11.68 -7.92
C ASN A 129 -4.52 11.03 -8.81
N ILE A 130 -4.18 9.77 -8.53
CA ILE A 130 -3.21 9.00 -9.31
C ILE A 130 -3.92 8.37 -10.52
N PRO A 131 -3.53 8.72 -11.76
CA PRO A 131 -4.07 8.06 -12.93
C PRO A 131 -3.68 6.57 -12.94
N ARG A 132 -4.65 5.68 -13.18
CA ARG A 132 -4.39 4.22 -13.21
C ARG A 132 -3.30 3.80 -14.21
N TRP A 133 -3.12 4.54 -15.30
CA TRP A 133 -2.08 4.24 -16.28
C TRP A 133 -0.66 4.46 -15.75
N SER A 134 -0.51 5.26 -14.69
CA SER A 134 0.78 5.66 -14.15
C SER A 134 1.22 4.83 -12.94
N GLU A 135 0.43 3.80 -12.56
CA GLU A 135 0.77 2.85 -11.51
C GLU A 135 1.51 1.61 -12.07
N PHE A 136 2.63 1.28 -11.44
CA PHE A 136 3.49 0.15 -11.81
C PHE A 136 3.80 -0.74 -10.61
N ARG A 137 4.05 -2.01 -10.90
CA ARG A 137 4.47 -3.03 -9.94
C ARG A 137 5.84 -3.55 -10.32
N VAL A 138 6.79 -3.46 -9.41
CA VAL A 138 8.16 -3.95 -9.57
C VAL A 138 8.36 -5.21 -8.74
N PHE A 139 8.93 -6.24 -9.34
CA PHE A 139 9.23 -7.51 -8.68
C PHE A 139 10.72 -7.55 -8.35
N ILE A 140 11.03 -7.70 -7.07
CA ILE A 140 12.40 -7.73 -6.56
C ILE A 140 12.65 -9.07 -5.90
N LYS A 141 13.70 -9.76 -6.34
CA LYS A 141 14.13 -11.04 -5.80
C LYS A 141 15.64 -11.06 -5.66
N ASN A 142 16.13 -11.51 -4.50
CA ASN A 142 17.55 -11.51 -4.15
C ASN A 142 18.19 -10.14 -4.42
N ARG A 143 17.54 -9.06 -3.98
CA ARG A 143 17.99 -7.67 -4.16
C ARG A 143 18.11 -7.18 -5.61
N SER A 144 17.56 -7.91 -6.57
CA SER A 144 17.57 -7.56 -7.98
C SER A 144 16.16 -7.43 -8.54
N VAL A 145 15.95 -6.48 -9.45
CA VAL A 145 14.69 -6.36 -10.19
C VAL A 145 14.60 -7.49 -11.21
N ILE A 146 13.52 -8.25 -11.15
CA ILE A 146 13.26 -9.39 -12.04
C ILE A 146 12.06 -9.16 -12.97
N GLY A 147 11.43 -7.98 -12.89
CA GLY A 147 10.35 -7.59 -13.80
C GLY A 147 9.61 -6.34 -13.31
N VAL A 148 9.02 -5.61 -14.25
CA VAL A 148 8.15 -4.46 -14.00
C VAL A 148 6.87 -4.65 -14.79
N SER A 149 5.71 -4.45 -14.17
CA SER A 149 4.40 -4.58 -14.82
C SER A 149 3.61 -3.29 -14.65
N GLN A 150 2.87 -2.89 -15.67
CA GLN A 150 1.68 -2.05 -15.50
C GLN A 150 0.77 -2.67 -14.42
N TYR A 151 0.35 -1.89 -13.42
CA TYR A 151 -0.44 -2.40 -12.30
C TYR A 151 -1.87 -2.76 -12.74
N HIS A 152 -2.54 -1.82 -13.40
CA HIS A 152 -3.91 -1.99 -13.89
C HIS A 152 -3.90 -2.59 -15.30
N CYS A 153 -3.63 -3.88 -15.39
CA CYS A 153 -3.46 -4.63 -16.64
C CYS A 153 -4.78 -5.10 -17.29
N ASP A 154 -5.92 -4.60 -16.82
CA ASP A 154 -7.25 -4.87 -17.37
C ASP A 154 -7.57 -4.05 -18.62
N GLN A 155 -6.75 -3.04 -18.92
CA GLN A 155 -6.90 -2.19 -20.10
C GLN A 155 -5.56 -1.72 -20.66
N ARG A 156 -5.58 -1.31 -21.93
CA ARG A 156 -4.45 -0.70 -22.62
C ARG A 156 -4.47 0.82 -22.41
N TYR A 157 -3.31 1.43 -22.18
CA TYR A 157 -3.18 2.88 -22.03
C TYR A 157 -2.12 3.43 -22.99
N LEU A 158 -2.54 4.26 -23.94
CA LEU A 158 -1.64 4.88 -24.92
C LEU A 158 -0.61 5.81 -24.27
N GLN A 159 -0.92 6.36 -23.09
CA GLN A 159 -0.02 7.18 -22.30
C GLN A 159 1.26 6.44 -21.92
N ILE A 160 1.17 5.14 -21.60
CA ILE A 160 2.36 4.34 -21.24
C ILE A 160 3.28 4.22 -22.46
N HIS A 161 2.72 4.01 -23.66
CA HIS A 161 3.50 3.97 -24.89
C HIS A 161 4.15 5.33 -25.19
N HIS A 162 3.42 6.42 -24.97
CA HIS A 162 3.92 7.78 -25.20
C HIS A 162 5.08 8.15 -24.28
N TYR A 163 5.01 7.78 -23.00
CA TYR A 163 6.01 8.12 -21.98
C TYR A 163 6.96 6.96 -21.62
N ALA A 164 7.08 5.91 -22.45
CA ALA A 164 7.74 4.66 -22.06
C ALA A 164 9.17 4.86 -21.53
N ALA A 165 9.99 5.64 -22.23
CA ALA A 165 11.37 5.91 -21.84
C ALA A 165 11.46 6.74 -20.54
N GLN A 166 10.58 7.72 -20.37
CA GLN A 166 10.51 8.55 -19.16
C GLN A 166 10.08 7.71 -17.96
N ILE A 167 9.07 6.86 -18.12
CA ILE A 167 8.60 5.95 -17.07
C ILE A 167 9.73 5.02 -16.65
N GLU A 168 10.41 4.38 -17.60
CA GLU A 168 11.52 3.46 -17.30
C GLU A 168 12.64 4.18 -16.54
N ASN A 169 13.08 5.34 -17.03
CA ASN A 169 14.12 6.13 -16.37
C ASN A 169 13.70 6.58 -14.96
N THR A 170 12.47 7.04 -14.78
CA THR A 170 11.97 7.48 -13.46
C THR A 170 11.87 6.32 -12.48
N ILE A 171 11.47 5.13 -12.94
CA ILE A 171 11.51 3.91 -12.13
C ILE A 171 12.95 3.56 -11.75
N GLN A 172 13.90 3.61 -12.70
CA GLN A 172 15.31 3.32 -12.43
C GLN A 172 15.90 4.28 -11.38
N VAL A 173 15.61 5.58 -11.47
CA VAL A 173 16.06 6.58 -10.49
C VAL A 173 15.50 6.27 -9.10
N LEU A 174 14.20 5.98 -8.97
CA LEU A 174 13.63 5.59 -7.68
C LEU A 174 14.31 4.33 -7.12
N LEU A 175 14.57 3.34 -7.97
CA LEU A 175 15.19 2.07 -7.57
C LEU A 175 16.63 2.23 -7.04
N GLN A 176 17.38 3.24 -7.52
CA GLN A 176 18.71 3.56 -6.99
C GLN A 176 18.64 3.95 -5.50
N HIS A 177 17.55 4.59 -5.07
CA HIS A 177 17.32 4.93 -3.66
C HIS A 177 16.66 3.80 -2.88
N LEU A 178 15.72 3.10 -3.51
CA LEU A 178 14.93 2.05 -2.84
C LEU A 178 15.75 0.79 -2.55
N LEU A 179 16.51 0.27 -3.52
CA LEU A 179 17.19 -1.03 -3.39
C LEU A 179 18.16 -1.08 -2.20
N PRO A 180 19.01 -0.06 -1.95
CA PRO A 180 19.88 -0.03 -0.77
C PRO A 180 19.10 0.13 0.55
N ALA A 181 17.93 0.77 0.51
CA ALA A 181 17.10 1.02 1.69
C ALA A 181 16.22 -0.16 2.10
N LEU A 182 16.02 -1.15 1.22
CA LEU A 182 15.19 -2.33 1.51
C LEU A 182 15.71 -3.09 2.75
N HIS A 183 14.84 -3.44 3.67
CA HIS A 183 15.13 -4.33 4.80
C HIS A 183 14.85 -5.81 4.48
N VAL A 184 14.43 -6.11 3.24
CA VAL A 184 14.10 -7.45 2.75
C VAL A 184 14.74 -7.74 1.41
N ASP A 185 15.09 -9.01 1.17
CA ASP A 185 15.73 -9.43 -0.08
C ASP A 185 14.74 -9.66 -1.22
N ASN A 186 13.51 -10.04 -0.87
CA ASN A 186 12.44 -10.39 -1.79
C ASN A 186 11.19 -9.57 -1.46
N THR A 187 10.71 -8.77 -2.41
CA THR A 187 9.51 -7.95 -2.22
C THR A 187 8.87 -7.61 -3.56
N VAL A 188 7.60 -7.20 -3.52
CA VAL A 188 6.89 -6.63 -4.65
C VAL A 188 6.56 -5.19 -4.31
N VAL A 189 6.88 -4.26 -5.20
CA VAL A 189 6.81 -2.83 -4.92
C VAL A 189 5.75 -2.22 -5.82
N ASP A 190 4.78 -1.53 -5.25
CA ASP A 190 3.80 -0.74 -6.01
C ASP A 190 4.24 0.73 -6.02
N LEU A 191 4.22 1.34 -7.20
CA LEU A 191 4.73 2.68 -7.48
C LEU A 191 3.70 3.49 -8.26
N SER A 192 3.69 4.80 -8.07
CA SER A 192 3.06 5.76 -8.99
C SER A 192 4.15 6.59 -9.64
N ILE A 193 4.01 6.84 -10.95
CA ILE A 193 4.95 7.63 -11.73
C ILE A 193 4.24 8.89 -12.25
N ASP A 194 4.91 10.03 -12.16
CA ASP A 194 4.55 11.23 -12.91
C ASP A 194 5.66 11.46 -13.95
N PRO A 195 5.46 11.06 -15.21
CA PRO A 195 6.50 11.16 -16.23
C PRO A 195 6.77 12.60 -16.67
N GLU A 196 5.83 13.52 -16.46
CA GLU A 196 5.99 14.93 -16.83
C GLU A 196 6.88 15.65 -15.82
N GLN A 197 6.63 15.41 -14.53
CA GLN A 197 7.46 15.91 -13.44
C GLN A 197 8.70 15.06 -13.18
N LYS A 198 8.82 13.90 -13.85
CA LYS A 198 9.87 12.89 -13.67
C LYS A 198 10.00 12.42 -12.22
N THR A 199 8.89 12.36 -11.50
CA THR A 199 8.85 11.94 -10.09
C THR A 199 8.19 10.57 -9.94
N ALA A 200 8.55 9.88 -8.87
CA ALA A 200 7.98 8.61 -8.49
C ALA A 200 7.60 8.63 -7.01
N LEU A 201 6.51 7.95 -6.68
CA LEU A 201 6.03 7.76 -5.33
C LEU A 201 5.97 6.26 -5.01
N LEU A 202 6.59 5.86 -3.90
CA LEU A 202 6.39 4.52 -3.36
C LEU A 202 5.00 4.40 -2.74
N LEU A 203 4.17 3.51 -3.28
CA LEU A 203 2.81 3.30 -2.77
C LEU A 203 2.78 2.25 -1.67
N GLU A 204 3.44 1.10 -1.87
CA GLU A 204 3.36 -0.04 -0.96
C GLU A 204 4.48 -1.06 -1.24
N LEU A 205 5.00 -1.72 -0.19
CA LEU A 205 5.67 -3.01 -0.33
C LEU A 205 4.68 -4.13 -0.06
N ASN A 206 4.75 -5.18 -0.86
CA ASN A 206 3.95 -6.39 -0.77
C ASN A 206 4.88 -7.60 -0.63
N PRO A 207 4.45 -8.66 0.07
CA PRO A 207 5.25 -9.88 0.19
C PRO A 207 5.48 -10.53 -1.19
N PHE A 208 6.69 -11.06 -1.41
CA PHE A 208 7.03 -11.83 -2.60
C PHE A 208 6.47 -13.26 -2.51
N VAL A 209 5.15 -13.39 -2.69
CA VAL A 209 4.41 -14.66 -2.61
C VAL A 209 3.38 -14.75 -3.72
N ARG A 210 2.98 -15.97 -4.10
CA ARG A 210 2.00 -16.22 -5.19
C ARG A 210 0.65 -15.54 -5.03
N ARG A 211 0.28 -15.18 -3.79
CA ARG A 211 -0.98 -14.47 -3.48
C ARG A 211 -0.92 -12.99 -3.87
N THR A 212 0.26 -12.40 -3.98
CA THR A 212 0.45 -11.04 -4.48
C THR A 212 0.18 -11.03 -5.97
N GLY A 213 -0.63 -10.09 -6.47
CA GLY A 213 -0.97 -10.02 -7.90
C GLY A 213 0.28 -9.96 -8.79
N SER A 214 0.30 -10.70 -9.88
CA SER A 214 1.47 -10.81 -10.76
C SER A 214 1.48 -9.78 -11.89
N GLY A 215 0.42 -9.00 -12.06
CA GLY A 215 0.27 -8.11 -13.22
C GLY A 215 0.36 -8.92 -14.52
N LEU A 216 1.26 -8.52 -15.41
CA LEU A 216 1.53 -9.17 -16.70
C LEU A 216 2.59 -10.29 -16.63
N PHE A 217 2.90 -10.76 -15.43
CA PHE A 217 3.75 -11.93 -15.20
C PHE A 217 2.94 -13.13 -14.69
N TRP A 218 3.54 -14.32 -14.74
CA TRP A 218 2.94 -15.56 -14.28
C TRP A 218 3.81 -16.25 -13.24
N TRP A 219 3.36 -16.28 -11.98
CA TRP A 219 4.07 -16.92 -10.86
C TRP A 219 4.44 -18.39 -11.08
N THR A 220 3.64 -19.09 -11.89
CA THR A 220 3.76 -20.53 -12.12
C THR A 220 4.55 -20.89 -13.38
N LYS A 221 4.84 -19.91 -14.24
CA LYS A 221 5.56 -20.15 -15.50
C LYS A 221 7.06 -19.90 -15.30
N PRO A 222 7.91 -20.93 -15.43
CA PRO A 222 9.36 -20.77 -15.30
C PRO A 222 9.90 -19.74 -16.30
N GLY A 223 10.82 -18.90 -15.85
CA GLY A 223 11.45 -17.87 -16.68
C GLY A 223 10.54 -16.72 -17.09
N ASP A 224 9.30 -16.66 -16.61
CA ASP A 224 8.38 -15.59 -17.03
C ASP A 224 8.79 -14.23 -16.45
N PHE A 225 9.41 -14.20 -15.27
CA PHE A 225 10.10 -13.02 -14.75
C PHE A 225 11.46 -12.89 -15.44
N ASP A 226 11.49 -12.10 -16.52
CA ASP A 226 12.59 -11.96 -17.48
C ASP A 226 13.33 -10.62 -17.37
N GLY A 227 13.09 -9.86 -16.30
CA GLY A 227 13.70 -8.54 -16.07
C GLY A 227 13.07 -7.39 -16.86
N ARG A 228 12.12 -7.66 -17.77
CA ARG A 228 11.56 -6.62 -18.65
C ARG A 228 10.46 -5.81 -17.97
N MET A 229 10.21 -4.63 -18.53
CA MET A 229 8.98 -3.88 -18.30
C MET A 229 7.88 -4.36 -19.25
N ARG A 230 6.70 -4.69 -18.71
CA ARG A 230 5.53 -5.17 -19.45
C ARG A 230 4.35 -4.23 -19.24
N PHE A 231 3.68 -3.87 -20.34
CA PHE A 231 2.46 -3.09 -20.39
C PHE A 231 1.69 -3.44 -21.67
N LEU A 232 0.37 -3.16 -21.69
CA LEU A 232 -0.51 -3.45 -22.83
C LEU A 232 -0.58 -2.28 -23.83
#